data_AF-W2Y7W1-F1
#
_entry.id   AF-W2Y7W1-F1
#
_cell.length_a   1.000
_cell.length_b   1.000
_cell.length_c   1.000
_cell.angle_alpha   90.00
_cell.angle_beta   90.00
_cell.angle_gamma   90.00
#
_symmetry.space_group_name_H-M   'P 1'
#
loop_
_entity.id
_entity.type
_entity.pdbx_description
1 polymer ?
#
loop_
_entity_poly.entity_id
_entity_poly.type
_entity_poly.pdbx_seq_one_letter_code
_entity_poly.pdbx_strand_id
1 'polypeptide(L)'
;MAVAASRGDLEMTKLLEEKCDPTDVGRSLKIAVENNSADMLHLLAPMTGVYIKEDPYIVAALVQAARKDQVAMVDILVQYSDEPTVEEAILQLSSNGDIAATKVLLEKCDIVSTKHLFVKATEKDVVELVEILLEQMDTSCIRWALMTASANGYIGTVKSMLHKCDSTSIGCALEVAVHKRELAVVDVLRERCDLTSICDAIASAM
;
A
#
# COMPACT_ATOMS: atom_id res chain seq x y z
N MET A 1 26.95 -5.55 -14.03
CA MET A 1 25.61 -6.10 -14.32
C MET A 1 24.81 -5.28 -15.35
N ALA A 2 24.52 -4.00 -15.09
CA ALA A 2 23.56 -3.20 -15.86
C ALA A 2 23.77 -3.15 -17.39
N VAL A 3 25.03 -3.11 -17.87
CA VAL A 3 25.33 -3.10 -19.32
C VAL A 3 25.04 -4.45 -19.98
N ALA A 4 25.22 -5.57 -19.27
CA ALA A 4 24.86 -6.90 -19.78
C ALA A 4 23.34 -7.03 -19.84
N ALA A 5 22.65 -6.59 -18.78
CA ALA A 5 21.19 -6.56 -18.73
C ALA A 5 20.57 -5.69 -19.84
N SER A 6 21.14 -4.50 -20.12
CA SER A 6 20.63 -3.63 -21.19
C SER A 6 20.78 -4.20 -22.59
N ARG A 7 21.75 -5.11 -22.78
CA ARG A 7 21.97 -5.85 -24.03
C ARG A 7 21.19 -7.16 -24.11
N GLY A 8 20.50 -7.57 -23.05
CA GLY A 8 19.86 -8.88 -22.96
C GLY A 8 20.85 -10.05 -22.87
N ASP A 9 22.10 -9.79 -22.48
CA ASP A 9 23.16 -10.79 -22.44
C ASP A 9 23.08 -11.61 -21.14
N LEU A 10 22.24 -12.65 -21.15
CA LEU A 10 21.96 -13.51 -19.99
C LEU A 10 23.23 -14.22 -19.49
N GLU A 11 24.09 -14.68 -20.39
CA GLU A 11 25.30 -15.42 -20.03
C GLU A 11 26.32 -14.50 -19.37
N MET A 12 26.53 -13.30 -19.93
CA MET A 12 27.39 -12.31 -19.27
C MET A 12 26.78 -11.85 -17.94
N THR A 13 25.46 -11.77 -17.83
CA THR A 13 24.77 -11.41 -16.58
C THR A 13 25.01 -12.48 -15.49
N LYS A 14 24.85 -13.77 -15.82
CA LYS A 14 25.17 -14.89 -14.91
C LYS A 14 26.61 -14.86 -14.43
N LEU A 15 27.57 -14.63 -15.33
CA LEU A 15 29.00 -14.57 -14.98
C LEU A 15 29.36 -13.41 -14.04
N LEU A 16 28.50 -12.39 -13.96
CA LEU A 16 28.72 -11.20 -13.13
C LEU A 16 28.04 -11.30 -11.74
N GLU A 17 27.27 -12.35 -11.46
CA GLU A 17 26.51 -12.53 -10.21
C GLU A 17 27.41 -12.40 -8.97
N GLU A 18 28.51 -13.15 -8.90
CA GLU A 18 29.40 -13.18 -7.73
C GLU A 18 30.18 -11.87 -7.48
N LYS A 19 30.14 -10.92 -8.41
CA LYS A 19 30.97 -9.70 -8.38
C LYS A 19 30.18 -8.41 -8.20
N CYS A 20 28.86 -8.47 -8.23
CA CYS A 20 28.02 -7.28 -8.18
C CYS A 20 27.41 -7.07 -6.80
N ASP A 21 27.36 -5.81 -6.37
CA ASP A 21 26.62 -5.44 -5.18
C ASP A 21 25.10 -5.42 -5.45
N PRO A 22 24.26 -5.43 -4.40
CA PRO A 22 22.81 -5.42 -4.57
C PRO A 22 22.26 -4.22 -5.36
N THR A 23 22.93 -3.06 -5.33
CA THR A 23 22.50 -1.87 -6.08
C THR A 23 22.66 -2.05 -7.58
N ASP A 24 23.73 -2.72 -8.02
CA ASP A 24 23.93 -3.09 -9.42
C ASP A 24 22.85 -4.06 -9.92
N VAL A 25 22.43 -5.01 -9.08
CA VAL A 25 21.30 -5.92 -9.39
C VAL A 25 20.01 -5.13 -9.51
N GLY A 26 19.71 -4.25 -8.55
CA GLY A 26 18.50 -3.43 -8.57
C GLY A 26 18.38 -2.51 -9.79
N ARG A 27 19.50 -1.90 -10.24
CA ARG A 27 19.51 -1.15 -11.50
C ARG A 27 19.23 -2.05 -12.70
N SER A 28 19.76 -3.26 -12.69
CA SER A 28 19.59 -4.23 -13.78
C SER A 28 18.15 -4.75 -13.84
N LEU A 29 17.48 -4.92 -12.70
CA LEU A 29 16.05 -5.26 -12.63
C LEU A 29 15.18 -4.22 -13.34
N LYS A 30 15.41 -2.93 -13.07
CA LYS A 30 14.70 -1.85 -13.75
C LYS A 30 14.91 -1.88 -15.27
N ILE A 31 16.14 -2.09 -15.71
CA ILE A 31 16.48 -2.23 -17.13
C ILE A 31 15.76 -3.45 -17.74
N ALA A 32 15.66 -4.56 -17.03
CA ALA A 32 14.94 -5.74 -17.49
C ALA A 32 13.43 -5.46 -17.67
N VAL A 33 12.80 -4.74 -16.73
CA VAL A 33 11.41 -4.24 -16.88
C VAL A 33 11.29 -3.28 -18.06
N GLU A 34 12.25 -2.37 -18.25
CA GLU A 34 12.30 -1.45 -19.38
C GLU A 34 12.32 -2.15 -20.72
N ASN A 35 13.11 -3.21 -20.81
CA ASN A 35 13.24 -4.05 -21.99
C ASN A 35 12.14 -5.13 -22.09
N ASN A 36 11.21 -5.19 -21.12
CA ASN A 36 10.16 -6.22 -21.02
C ASN A 36 10.74 -7.65 -21.12
N SER A 37 11.87 -7.89 -20.46
CA SER A 37 12.64 -9.14 -20.58
C SER A 37 12.37 -10.08 -19.40
N ALA A 38 11.46 -11.04 -19.60
CA ALA A 38 11.13 -12.08 -18.62
C ALA A 38 12.35 -12.89 -18.18
N ASP A 39 13.16 -13.34 -19.14
CA ASP A 39 14.35 -14.16 -18.87
C ASP A 39 15.36 -13.43 -17.99
N MET A 40 15.53 -12.13 -18.22
CA MET A 40 16.43 -11.31 -17.43
C MET A 40 15.86 -11.05 -16.01
N LEU A 41 14.54 -10.93 -15.85
CA LEU A 41 13.92 -10.86 -14.52
C LEU A 41 14.05 -12.17 -13.75
N HIS A 42 13.79 -13.32 -14.38
CA HIS A 42 13.99 -14.62 -13.73
C HIS A 42 15.43 -14.84 -13.28
N LEU A 43 16.39 -14.27 -14.03
CA LEU A 43 17.79 -14.30 -13.64
C LEU A 43 18.10 -13.35 -12.48
N LEU A 44 17.63 -12.10 -12.53
CA LEU A 44 18.05 -11.05 -11.60
C LEU A 44 17.24 -10.98 -10.30
N ALA A 45 15.95 -11.31 -10.32
CA ALA A 45 15.07 -11.17 -9.15
C ALA A 45 15.52 -12.03 -7.96
N PRO A 46 16.03 -13.27 -8.13
CA PRO A 46 16.60 -14.05 -7.03
C PRO A 46 17.92 -13.49 -6.48
N MET A 47 18.60 -12.61 -7.22
CA MET A 47 19.92 -12.09 -6.87
C MET A 47 19.85 -10.86 -5.95
N THR A 48 18.67 -10.34 -5.68
CA THR A 48 18.53 -9.22 -4.74
C THR A 48 18.80 -9.71 -3.30
N GLY A 49 19.34 -8.81 -2.48
CA GLY A 49 19.79 -9.15 -1.14
C GLY A 49 18.63 -9.49 -0.19
N VAL A 50 18.95 -10.14 0.93
CA VAL A 50 17.97 -10.39 2.01
C VAL A 50 17.76 -9.08 2.78
N TYR A 51 16.64 -8.42 2.53
CA TYR A 51 16.19 -7.27 3.31
C TYR A 51 15.36 -7.71 4.50
N ILE A 52 15.53 -7.02 5.65
CA ILE A 52 14.81 -7.36 6.89
C ILE A 52 13.33 -6.91 6.84
N LYS A 53 12.99 -5.96 5.96
CA LYS A 53 11.63 -5.40 5.84
C LYS A 53 11.05 -5.67 4.45
N GLU A 54 11.28 -4.76 3.51
CA GLU A 54 10.92 -4.86 2.10
C GLU A 54 12.17 -4.88 1.21
N ASP A 55 12.10 -5.52 0.05
CA ASP A 55 13.14 -5.41 -0.97
C ASP A 55 12.92 -4.13 -1.81
N PRO A 56 13.71 -3.06 -1.60
CA PRO A 56 13.50 -1.80 -2.30
C PRO A 56 13.72 -1.89 -3.81
N TYR A 57 14.47 -2.88 -4.28
CA TYR A 57 14.73 -3.04 -5.71
C TYR A 57 13.58 -3.74 -6.41
N ILE A 58 13.02 -4.77 -5.80
CA ILE A 58 11.81 -5.41 -6.31
C ILE A 58 10.62 -4.46 -6.20
N VAL A 59 10.47 -3.70 -5.11
CA VAL A 59 9.46 -2.61 -5.00
C VAL A 59 9.56 -1.68 -6.20
N ALA A 60 10.75 -1.17 -6.50
CA ALA A 60 10.94 -0.21 -7.59
C ALA A 60 10.67 -0.83 -8.98
N ALA A 61 10.97 -2.12 -9.16
CA ALA A 61 10.66 -2.86 -10.38
C ALA A 61 9.15 -3.12 -10.53
N LEU A 62 8.46 -3.51 -9.45
CA LEU A 62 7.00 -3.72 -9.41
C LEU A 62 6.25 -2.43 -9.77
N VAL A 63 6.60 -1.32 -9.12
CA VAL A 63 6.03 0.01 -9.40
C VAL A 63 6.19 0.37 -10.88
N GLN A 64 7.36 0.13 -11.46
CA GLN A 64 7.64 0.43 -12.86
C GLN A 64 6.87 -0.48 -13.83
N ALA A 65 6.81 -1.79 -13.55
CA ALA A 65 6.08 -2.76 -14.36
C ALA A 65 4.57 -2.48 -14.33
N ALA A 66 4.01 -2.19 -13.16
CA ALA A 66 2.59 -1.88 -12.98
C ALA A 66 2.20 -0.59 -13.72
N ARG A 67 3.00 0.48 -13.63
CA ARG A 67 2.77 1.73 -14.39
C ARG A 67 2.80 1.53 -15.90
N LYS A 68 3.51 0.51 -16.38
CA LYS A 68 3.57 0.15 -17.80
C LYS A 68 2.54 -0.88 -18.22
N ASP A 69 1.65 -1.30 -17.32
CA ASP A 69 0.66 -2.37 -17.55
C ASP A 69 1.32 -3.69 -18.03
N GLN A 70 2.55 -3.95 -17.58
CA GLN A 70 3.31 -5.14 -17.94
C GLN A 70 2.96 -6.30 -16.99
N VAL A 71 1.74 -6.82 -17.09
CA VAL A 71 1.21 -7.86 -16.18
C VAL A 71 2.14 -9.07 -16.05
N ALA A 72 2.73 -9.54 -17.15
CA ALA A 72 3.68 -10.66 -17.11
C ALA A 72 4.94 -10.35 -16.29
N MET A 73 5.45 -9.12 -16.33
CA MET A 73 6.61 -8.72 -15.51
C MET A 73 6.22 -8.61 -14.04
N VAL A 74 5.02 -8.09 -13.76
CA VAL A 74 4.45 -8.07 -12.40
C VAL A 74 4.35 -9.48 -11.84
N ASP A 75 3.82 -10.44 -12.60
CA ASP A 75 3.68 -11.83 -12.16
C ASP A 75 5.03 -12.46 -11.80
N ILE A 76 6.07 -12.22 -12.60
CA ILE A 76 7.42 -12.72 -12.31
C ILE A 76 7.97 -12.07 -11.03
N LEU A 77 7.86 -10.75 -10.90
CA LEU A 77 8.39 -10.04 -9.73
C LEU A 77 7.68 -10.45 -8.44
N VAL A 78 6.35 -10.64 -8.47
CA VAL A 78 5.57 -11.10 -7.32
C VAL A 78 5.99 -12.51 -6.87
N GLN A 79 6.37 -13.40 -7.80
CA GLN A 79 6.88 -14.74 -7.44
C GLN A 79 8.17 -14.71 -6.62
N TYR A 80 8.97 -13.64 -6.76
CA TYR A 80 10.21 -13.44 -6.02
C TYR A 80 10.08 -12.39 -4.90
N SER A 81 8.86 -11.93 -4.61
CA SER A 81 8.58 -10.95 -3.57
C SER A 81 8.03 -11.60 -2.31
N ASP A 82 8.30 -11.00 -1.16
CA ASP A 82 7.51 -11.22 0.04
C ASP A 82 6.32 -10.24 0.12
N GLU A 83 5.40 -10.50 1.06
CA GLU A 83 4.22 -9.67 1.28
C GLU A 83 4.59 -8.19 1.58
N PRO A 84 5.54 -7.86 2.48
CA PRO A 84 5.97 -6.47 2.70
C PRO A 84 6.42 -5.74 1.43
N THR A 85 7.15 -6.43 0.53
CA THR A 85 7.62 -5.87 -0.74
C THR A 85 6.44 -5.53 -1.66
N VAL A 86 5.46 -6.41 -1.80
CA VAL A 86 4.28 -6.14 -2.64
C VAL A 86 3.43 -5.01 -2.06
N GLU A 87 3.22 -5.00 -0.74
CA GLU A 87 2.44 -3.97 -0.08
C GLU A 87 3.07 -2.58 -0.18
N GLU A 88 4.38 -2.47 -0.02
CA GLU A 88 5.08 -1.19 -0.16
C GLU A 88 5.00 -0.68 -1.60
N ALA A 89 5.06 -1.56 -2.61
CA ALA A 89 4.84 -1.16 -4.00
C ALA A 89 3.40 -0.61 -4.22
N ILE A 90 2.38 -1.24 -3.64
CA ILE A 90 0.99 -0.78 -3.73
C ILE A 90 0.80 0.56 -3.01
N LEU A 91 1.38 0.73 -1.82
CA LEU A 91 1.36 1.98 -1.08
C LEU A 91 2.01 3.12 -1.88
N GLN A 92 3.17 2.87 -2.49
CA GLN A 92 3.84 3.88 -3.32
C GLN A 92 3.02 4.29 -4.55
N LEU A 93 2.38 3.35 -5.24
CA LEU A 93 1.51 3.67 -6.38
C LEU A 93 0.31 4.49 -5.93
N SER A 94 -0.33 4.07 -4.84
CA SER A 94 -1.54 4.73 -4.32
C SER A 94 -1.26 6.13 -3.78
N SER A 95 -0.14 6.33 -3.08
CA SER A 95 0.27 7.67 -2.62
C SER A 95 0.59 8.63 -3.77
N ASN A 96 0.90 8.12 -4.96
CA ASN A 96 1.15 8.91 -6.17
C ASN A 96 -0.11 9.11 -7.03
N GLY A 97 -1.24 8.50 -6.67
CA GLY A 97 -2.49 8.55 -7.44
C GLY A 97 -2.51 7.65 -8.69
N ASP A 98 -1.64 6.63 -8.74
CA ASP A 98 -1.53 5.72 -9.89
C ASP A 98 -2.62 4.61 -9.85
N ILE A 99 -3.90 4.99 -9.83
CA ILE A 99 -5.06 4.09 -9.63
C ILE A 99 -4.99 2.81 -10.49
N ALA A 100 -4.67 2.94 -11.78
CA ALA A 100 -4.63 1.80 -12.70
C ALA A 100 -3.53 0.81 -12.32
N ALA A 101 -2.33 1.30 -12.02
CA ALA A 101 -1.20 0.48 -11.60
C ALA A 101 -1.43 -0.13 -10.21
N THR A 102 -2.04 0.60 -9.28
CA THR A 102 -2.47 0.10 -7.97
C THR A 102 -3.39 -1.12 -8.14
N LYS A 103 -4.37 -1.05 -9.04
CA LYS A 103 -5.28 -2.19 -9.31
C LYS A 103 -4.56 -3.41 -9.87
N VAL A 104 -3.59 -3.23 -10.77
CA VAL A 104 -2.78 -4.34 -11.32
C VAL A 104 -2.10 -5.15 -10.21
N LEU A 105 -1.53 -4.48 -9.20
CA LEU A 105 -0.90 -5.17 -8.07
C LEU A 105 -1.93 -5.74 -7.09
N LEU A 106 -3.04 -5.04 -6.84
CA LEU A 106 -4.10 -5.54 -5.95
C LEU A 106 -4.73 -6.85 -6.44
N GLU A 107 -4.80 -7.08 -7.75
CA GLU A 107 -5.25 -8.35 -8.32
C GLU A 107 -4.36 -9.54 -7.94
N LYS A 108 -3.15 -9.29 -7.41
CA LYS A 108 -2.22 -10.32 -6.94
C LYS A 108 -2.33 -10.58 -5.45
N CYS A 109 -3.09 -9.77 -4.72
CA CYS A 109 -3.27 -9.90 -3.28
C CYS A 109 -4.40 -10.87 -2.94
N ASP A 110 -4.21 -11.67 -1.89
CA ASP A 110 -5.30 -12.42 -1.28
C ASP A 110 -6.10 -11.56 -0.29
N ILE A 111 -7.16 -12.14 0.28
CA ILE A 111 -8.03 -11.44 1.22
C ILE A 111 -7.32 -11.04 2.52
N VAL A 112 -6.32 -11.82 2.96
CA VAL A 112 -5.58 -11.56 4.20
C VAL A 112 -4.67 -10.37 4.01
N SER A 113 -3.88 -10.39 2.94
CA SER A 113 -3.00 -9.29 2.50
C SER A 113 -3.83 -8.01 2.28
N THR A 114 -5.01 -8.14 1.68
CA THR A 114 -5.90 -6.99 1.42
C THR A 114 -6.38 -6.31 2.72
N LYS A 115 -6.69 -7.09 3.77
CA LYS A 115 -7.05 -6.54 5.08
C LYS A 115 -5.87 -5.85 5.76
N HIS A 116 -4.68 -6.45 5.70
CA HIS A 116 -3.47 -5.87 6.28
C HIS A 116 -3.07 -4.58 5.54
N LEU A 117 -3.19 -4.57 4.22
CA LEU A 117 -2.96 -3.39 3.39
C LEU A 117 -3.95 -2.25 3.69
N PHE A 118 -5.23 -2.56 3.95
CA PHE A 118 -6.22 -1.56 4.37
C PHE A 118 -5.84 -0.89 5.70
N VAL A 119 -5.35 -1.69 6.67
CA VAL A 119 -4.84 -1.18 7.95
C VAL A 119 -3.65 -0.25 7.72
N LYS A 120 -2.64 -0.69 6.96
CA LYS A 120 -1.46 0.15 6.64
C LYS A 120 -1.83 1.42 5.89
N ALA A 121 -2.74 1.34 4.93
CA ALA A 121 -3.22 2.49 4.17
C ALA A 121 -3.84 3.54 5.10
N THR A 122 -4.62 3.09 6.09
CA THR A 122 -5.23 3.96 7.10
C THR A 122 -4.19 4.60 8.02
N GLU A 123 -3.20 3.83 8.48
CA GLU A 123 -2.12 4.33 9.34
C GLU A 123 -1.24 5.38 8.63
N LYS A 124 -1.06 5.23 7.31
CA LYS A 124 -0.28 6.13 6.44
C LYS A 124 -1.11 7.25 5.80
N ASP A 125 -2.41 7.38 6.11
CA ASP A 125 -3.35 8.35 5.50
C ASP A 125 -3.38 8.29 3.95
N VAL A 126 -3.30 7.09 3.37
CA VAL A 126 -3.40 6.88 1.92
C VAL A 126 -4.88 6.75 1.52
N VAL A 127 -5.58 7.88 1.50
CA VAL A 127 -7.04 7.99 1.29
C VAL A 127 -7.52 7.16 0.09
N GLU A 128 -6.82 7.23 -1.04
CA GLU A 128 -7.20 6.53 -2.27
C GLU A 128 -7.18 5.01 -2.11
N LEU A 129 -6.17 4.47 -1.42
CA LEU A 129 -6.08 3.04 -1.18
C LEU A 129 -7.14 2.58 -0.19
N VAL A 130 -7.43 3.40 0.84
CA VAL A 130 -8.55 3.15 1.75
C VAL A 130 -9.85 3.06 0.95
N GLU A 131 -10.13 4.00 0.04
CA GLU A 131 -11.33 3.98 -0.81
C GLU A 131 -11.42 2.74 -1.70
N ILE A 132 -10.32 2.35 -2.36
CA ILE A 132 -10.29 1.17 -3.23
C ILE A 132 -10.60 -0.11 -2.45
N LEU A 133 -10.07 -0.23 -1.23
CA LEU A 133 -10.17 -1.45 -0.42
C LEU A 133 -11.44 -1.51 0.42
N LEU A 134 -12.11 -0.37 0.65
CA LEU A 134 -13.22 -0.23 1.59
C LEU A 134 -14.37 -1.21 1.33
N GLU A 135 -14.69 -1.47 0.05
CA GLU A 135 -15.78 -2.35 -0.37
C GLU A 135 -15.59 -3.81 0.07
N GLN A 136 -14.35 -4.21 0.37
CA GLN A 136 -14.01 -5.58 0.77
C GLN A 136 -13.91 -5.74 2.30
N MET A 137 -14.09 -4.65 3.05
CA MET A 137 -13.91 -4.64 4.50
C MET A 137 -15.23 -4.89 5.23
N ASP A 138 -15.14 -5.68 6.31
CA ASP A 138 -16.26 -5.84 7.23
C ASP A 138 -16.39 -4.63 8.18
N THR A 139 -17.55 -4.49 8.81
CA THR A 139 -17.86 -3.37 9.72
C THR A 139 -16.84 -3.22 10.85
N SER A 140 -16.24 -4.32 11.32
CA SER A 140 -15.27 -4.25 12.42
C SER A 140 -13.94 -3.66 11.95
N CYS A 141 -13.45 -4.06 10.77
CA CYS A 141 -12.30 -3.45 10.13
C CYS A 141 -12.51 -1.96 9.86
N ILE A 142 -13.68 -1.58 9.30
CA ILE A 142 -14.02 -0.18 9.01
C ILE A 142 -14.06 0.66 10.28
N ARG A 143 -14.68 0.15 11.36
CA ARG A 143 -14.74 0.86 12.64
C ARG A 143 -13.36 1.10 13.22
N TRP A 144 -12.48 0.09 13.21
CA TRP A 144 -11.11 0.25 13.69
C TRP A 144 -10.36 1.31 12.87
N ALA A 145 -10.44 1.24 11.55
CA ALA A 145 -9.81 2.22 10.66
C ALA A 145 -10.34 3.64 10.90
N LEU A 146 -11.66 3.80 11.06
CA LEU A 146 -12.27 5.09 11.37
C LEU A 146 -11.79 5.65 12.70
N MET A 147 -11.70 4.83 13.75
CA MET A 147 -11.15 5.25 15.04
C MET A 147 -9.68 5.68 14.93
N THR A 148 -8.86 4.90 14.21
CA THR A 148 -7.44 5.22 13.97
C THR A 148 -7.28 6.52 13.19
N ALA A 149 -8.01 6.69 12.09
CA ALA A 149 -7.97 7.94 11.30
C ALA A 149 -8.44 9.14 12.12
N SER A 150 -9.48 8.96 12.93
CA SER A 150 -10.02 10.00 13.81
C SER A 150 -9.06 10.39 14.92
N ALA A 151 -8.30 9.42 15.45
CA ALA A 151 -7.30 9.66 16.48
C ALA A 151 -6.10 10.47 16.01
N ASN A 152 -5.79 10.41 14.70
CA ASN A 152 -4.63 11.04 14.08
C ASN A 152 -5.00 12.29 13.26
N GLY A 153 -6.27 12.71 13.27
CA GLY A 153 -6.70 13.90 12.52
C GLY A 153 -6.76 13.71 11.01
N TYR A 154 -6.82 12.47 10.51
CA TYR A 154 -6.81 12.13 9.08
C TYR A 154 -8.19 12.38 8.43
N ILE A 155 -8.52 13.66 8.22
CA ILE A 155 -9.84 14.11 7.76
C ILE A 155 -10.24 13.48 6.42
N GLY A 156 -9.31 13.35 5.47
CA GLY A 156 -9.57 12.77 4.15
C GLY A 156 -10.03 11.31 4.28
N THR A 157 -9.25 10.52 5.01
CA THR A 157 -9.55 9.11 5.31
C THR A 157 -10.83 8.96 6.12
N VAL A 158 -11.09 9.82 7.11
CA VAL A 158 -12.38 9.81 7.84
C VAL A 158 -13.55 10.00 6.87
N LYS A 159 -13.50 11.05 6.04
CA LYS A 159 -14.58 11.38 5.09
C LYS A 159 -14.84 10.25 4.08
N SER A 160 -13.78 9.60 3.60
CA SER A 160 -13.93 8.53 2.61
C SER A 160 -14.69 7.32 3.16
N MET A 161 -14.56 7.02 4.45
CA MET A 161 -15.22 5.86 5.08
C MET A 161 -16.66 6.12 5.53
N LEU A 162 -17.08 7.37 5.78
CA LEU A 162 -18.35 7.68 6.45
C LEU A 162 -19.60 7.06 5.79
N HIS A 163 -19.60 6.89 4.48
CA HIS A 163 -20.74 6.33 3.76
C HIS A 163 -20.98 4.83 4.03
N LYS A 164 -20.01 4.14 4.64
CA LYS A 164 -20.09 2.71 5.03
C LYS A 164 -20.21 2.51 6.54
N CYS A 165 -20.10 3.57 7.34
CA CYS A 165 -20.12 3.46 8.79
C CYS A 165 -21.55 3.46 9.33
N ASP A 166 -21.80 2.61 10.31
CA ASP A 166 -23.00 2.67 11.13
C ASP A 166 -22.86 3.72 12.24
N SER A 167 -23.97 4.04 12.91
CA SER A 167 -23.99 5.02 14.00
C SER A 167 -23.03 4.66 15.14
N THR A 168 -22.89 3.37 15.44
CA THR A 168 -21.97 2.86 16.47
C THR A 168 -20.52 3.20 16.13
N SER A 169 -20.11 2.95 14.88
CA SER A 169 -18.74 3.22 14.43
C SER A 169 -18.43 4.72 14.45
N ILE A 170 -19.38 5.55 14.02
CA ILE A 170 -19.27 7.01 14.06
C ILE A 170 -19.17 7.50 15.52
N GLY A 171 -19.97 6.94 16.44
CA GLY A 171 -19.92 7.27 17.87
C GLY A 171 -18.55 6.98 18.49
N CYS A 172 -18.01 5.77 18.30
CA CYS A 172 -16.67 5.41 18.79
C CYS A 172 -15.57 6.31 18.20
N ALA A 173 -15.66 6.66 16.91
CA ALA A 173 -14.72 7.55 16.26
C ALA A 173 -14.79 8.99 16.82
N LEU A 174 -16.01 9.46 17.13
CA LEU A 174 -16.23 10.78 17.73
C LEU A 174 -15.63 10.84 19.14
N GLU A 175 -15.88 9.83 19.98
CA GLU A 175 -15.27 9.72 21.31
C GLU A 175 -13.75 9.83 21.22
N VAL A 176 -13.12 9.05 20.34
CA VAL A 176 -11.66 9.07 20.14
C VAL A 176 -11.16 10.43 19.65
N ALA A 177 -11.85 11.06 18.68
CA ALA A 177 -11.48 12.37 18.17
C ALA A 177 -11.54 13.46 19.27
N VAL A 178 -12.56 13.43 20.13
CA VAL A 178 -12.68 14.37 21.26
C VAL A 178 -11.54 14.14 22.26
N HIS A 179 -11.24 12.89 22.63
CA HIS A 179 -10.13 12.57 23.54
C HIS A 179 -8.77 13.04 22.99
N LYS A 180 -8.57 12.92 21.68
CA LYS A 180 -7.35 13.36 20.98
C LYS A 180 -7.34 14.86 20.66
N ARG A 181 -8.46 15.56 20.88
CA ARG A 181 -8.68 16.99 20.57
C ARG A 181 -8.56 17.30 19.07
N GLU A 182 -8.93 16.33 18.23
CA GLU A 182 -8.96 16.47 16.77
C GLU A 182 -10.24 17.20 16.32
N LEU A 183 -10.30 18.50 16.59
CA LEU A 183 -11.51 19.32 16.43
C LEU A 183 -12.07 19.29 15.00
N ALA A 184 -11.21 19.27 13.99
CA ALA A 184 -11.64 19.21 12.60
C ALA A 184 -12.32 17.88 12.25
N VAL A 185 -11.90 16.77 12.88
CA VAL A 185 -12.58 15.48 12.75
C VAL A 185 -13.90 15.48 13.52
N VAL A 186 -13.93 16.05 14.73
CA VAL A 186 -15.16 16.22 15.51
C VAL A 186 -16.22 16.98 14.70
N ASP A 187 -15.82 18.05 14.02
CA ASP A 187 -16.72 18.83 13.16
C ASP A 187 -17.25 18.04 11.96
N VAL A 188 -16.45 17.13 11.39
CA VAL A 188 -16.90 16.23 10.31
C VAL A 188 -17.86 15.17 10.83
N LEU A 189 -17.57 14.57 11.99
CA LEU A 189 -18.35 13.47 12.55
C LEU A 189 -19.69 13.95 13.13
N ARG A 190 -19.72 15.13 13.76
CA ARG A 190 -20.95 15.67 14.38
C ARG A 190 -22.08 15.91 13.37
N GLU A 191 -21.76 16.17 12.09
CA GLU A 191 -22.77 16.32 11.03
C GLU A 191 -23.58 15.04 10.78
N ARG A 192 -23.08 13.89 11.27
CA ARG A 192 -23.68 12.57 11.12
C ARG A 192 -24.14 11.95 12.43
N CYS A 193 -24.02 12.66 13.56
CA CYS A 193 -24.43 12.20 14.88
C CYS A 193 -25.70 12.91 15.34
N ASP A 194 -26.47 12.23 16.20
CA ASP A 194 -27.48 12.92 17.01
C ASP A 194 -26.83 13.66 18.19
N LEU A 195 -27.61 14.57 18.79
CA LEU A 195 -27.13 15.43 19.88
C LEU A 195 -26.70 14.61 21.10
N THR A 196 -27.35 13.48 21.36
CA THR A 196 -27.06 12.59 22.49
C THR A 196 -25.66 11.99 22.38
N SER A 197 -25.32 11.45 21.20
CA SER A 197 -24.00 10.87 20.94
C SER A 197 -22.88 11.91 21.09
N ILE A 198 -23.16 13.17 20.70
CA ILE A 198 -22.22 14.27 20.87
C ILE A 198 -22.03 14.61 22.36
N CYS A 199 -23.11 14.68 23.13
CA CYS A 199 -23.03 14.93 24.58
C CYS A 199 -22.27 13.82 25.32
N ASP A 200 -22.51 12.57 25.00
CA ASP A 200 -21.84 11.42 25.62
C ASP A 200 -20.33 11.40 25.29
N ALA A 201 -19.98 11.69 24.03
CA ALA A 201 -18.59 11.79 23.60
C ALA A 201 -17.83 12.95 24.28
N ILE A 202 -18.49 14.09 24.50
CA ILE A 202 -17.91 15.20 25.25
C ILE A 202 -17.76 14.85 26.74
N ALA A 203 -18.78 14.21 27.33
CA ALA A 203 -18.78 13.83 28.75
C ALA A 203 -17.70 12.79 29.08
N SER A 204 -17.40 11.86 28.16
CA SER A 204 -16.35 10.86 28.35
C SER A 204 -14.92 11.44 28.31
N ALA A 205 -14.73 12.62 27.73
CA ALA A 205 -13.43 13.28 27.59
C ALA A 205 -13.09 14.29 28.72
N MET A 206 -13.99 14.46 29.71
CA MET A 206 -13.81 15.31 30.89
C MET A 206 -13.25 14.52 32.08
#